data_AF-W2NTP3-F1
#
_entry.id   AF-W2NTP3-F1
#
_cell.length_a   1.000
_cell.length_b   1.000
_cell.length_c   1.000
_cell.angle_alpha   90.00
_cell.angle_beta   90.00
_cell.angle_gamma   90.00
#
_symmetry.space_group_name_H-M   'P 1'
#
loop_
_entity.id
_entity.type
_entity.pdbx_description
1 polymer ?
#
loop_
_entity_poly.entity_id
_entity_poly.type
_entity_poly.pdbx_seq_one_letter_code
_entity_poly.pdbx_strand_id
1 'polypeptide(L)'
;MRIHGPAAKDVANNFLARWNSPYLPAQGLGDDLVDFENPQYSYLPPLDYASSNTTSKLGNQNVQIVRTFSCKYKNWEFAPNGENSLFHARIKAIKNAKNFIYIEDQYFILVPELLDALMEVLPSLQRLIVVAQPPELITKSAGYEKYMYQNVQALKEKFPNKFKFYSMKPKLDVYVHSKLVVVDDVYLSDGSANWNRRSMTSDPELDANVVDSDIVDTPDGIKVGKIIRDFRVRKFQEMTGRSYKKINAMKFLDAANLYDTAAAEASSLIEKLEVDKEWYYNLYGDAIQKRVDPQDTCDGISYGSS
;
A
#
# COMPACT_ATOMS: atom_id res chain seq x y z
N MET A 1 -8.64 0.18 -8.69
CA MET A 1 -10.08 0.45 -8.37
C MET A 1 -10.74 1.39 -9.39
N ARG A 2 -12.08 1.44 -9.50
CA ARG A 2 -12.84 2.49 -10.24
C ARG A 2 -13.81 3.20 -9.28
N ILE A 3 -13.71 4.53 -9.19
CA ILE A 3 -14.45 5.34 -8.22
C ILE A 3 -15.50 6.21 -8.94
N HIS A 4 -16.69 6.30 -8.36
CA HIS A 4 -17.80 7.13 -8.83
C HIS A 4 -18.39 7.93 -7.66
N GLY A 5 -19.01 9.08 -7.94
CA GLY A 5 -19.58 9.95 -6.91
C GLY A 5 -18.56 10.96 -6.35
N PRO A 6 -18.79 11.52 -5.15
CA PRO A 6 -18.01 12.64 -4.61
C PRO A 6 -16.50 12.40 -4.57
N ALA A 7 -16.05 11.21 -4.16
CA ALA A 7 -14.62 10.87 -4.08
C ALA A 7 -13.90 10.90 -5.45
N ALA A 8 -14.61 10.73 -6.56
CA ALA A 8 -14.01 10.88 -7.89
C ALA A 8 -13.58 12.33 -8.17
N LYS A 9 -14.24 13.31 -7.54
CA LYS A 9 -13.82 14.71 -7.63
C LYS A 9 -12.52 14.97 -6.88
N ASP A 10 -12.27 14.28 -5.78
CA ASP A 10 -11.04 14.46 -5.03
C ASP A 10 -9.84 13.95 -5.85
N VAL A 11 -10.03 12.86 -6.60
CA VAL A 11 -9.06 12.40 -7.62
C VAL A 11 -8.88 13.45 -8.72
N ALA A 12 -9.97 14.03 -9.25
CA ALA A 12 -9.90 15.05 -10.28
C ALA A 12 -9.26 16.37 -9.79
N ASN A 13 -9.50 16.75 -8.53
CA ASN A 13 -8.88 17.91 -7.89
C ASN A 13 -7.38 17.70 -7.71
N ASN A 14 -6.95 16.49 -7.36
CA ASN A 14 -5.52 16.15 -7.34
C ASN A 14 -4.88 16.33 -8.72
N PHE A 15 -5.56 15.91 -9.79
CA PHE A 15 -5.09 16.15 -11.16
C PHE A 15 -5.04 17.65 -11.49
N LEU A 16 -6.10 18.39 -11.24
CA LEU A 16 -6.18 19.82 -11.58
C LEU A 16 -5.15 20.65 -10.84
N ALA A 17 -4.90 20.37 -9.56
CA ALA A 17 -3.88 21.05 -8.78
C ALA A 17 -2.49 20.89 -9.43
N ARG A 18 -2.18 19.70 -9.95
CA ARG A 18 -0.91 19.43 -10.63
C ARG A 18 -0.87 19.99 -12.05
N TRP A 19 -1.96 19.88 -12.80
CA TRP A 19 -2.05 20.36 -14.19
C TRP A 19 -1.95 21.89 -14.26
N ASN A 20 -2.62 22.59 -13.35
CA ASN A 20 -2.61 24.05 -13.28
C ASN A 20 -1.40 24.61 -12.51
N SER A 21 -0.43 23.77 -12.13
CA SER A 21 0.75 24.27 -11.44
C SER A 21 1.58 25.16 -12.37
N PRO A 22 2.03 26.34 -11.93
CA PRO A 22 2.92 27.17 -12.72
C PRO A 22 4.31 26.53 -12.89
N TYR A 23 4.63 25.50 -12.09
CA TYR A 23 5.86 24.75 -12.18
C TYR A 23 5.70 23.57 -13.14
N LEU A 24 6.40 23.65 -14.27
CA LEU A 24 6.51 22.56 -15.24
C LEU A 24 7.18 21.30 -14.64
N PRO A 25 6.82 20.09 -15.08
CA PRO A 25 7.45 18.84 -14.60
C PRO A 25 8.94 18.72 -14.92
N ALA A 26 9.36 19.07 -16.15
CA ALA A 26 10.74 19.07 -16.60
C ALA A 26 11.34 20.48 -16.50
N GLN A 27 12.32 20.70 -15.63
CA GLN A 27 12.93 22.02 -15.37
C GLN A 27 14.46 21.95 -15.14
N GLY A 28 15.11 20.81 -15.40
CA GLY A 28 16.51 20.59 -15.01
C GLY A 28 17.42 20.12 -16.14
N LEU A 29 18.74 20.15 -15.88
CA LEU A 29 19.80 19.70 -16.78
C LEU A 29 19.63 18.25 -17.28
N GLY A 30 18.86 17.43 -16.57
CA GLY A 30 18.52 16.07 -16.98
C GLY A 30 17.50 16.01 -18.13
N ASP A 31 16.66 17.02 -18.26
CA ASP A 31 15.63 17.12 -19.30
C ASP A 31 16.24 17.56 -20.64
N ASP A 32 17.25 18.45 -20.59
CA ASP A 32 18.10 18.81 -21.74
C ASP A 32 18.87 17.60 -22.30
N LEU A 33 19.21 16.62 -21.44
CA LEU A 33 19.91 15.39 -21.82
C LEU A 33 19.01 14.35 -22.49
N VAL A 34 17.69 14.43 -22.33
CA VAL A 34 16.71 13.53 -22.94
C VAL A 34 15.87 14.18 -24.04
N ASP A 35 16.22 15.42 -24.45
CA ASP A 35 15.54 16.21 -25.49
C ASP A 35 14.01 16.27 -25.28
N PHE A 36 13.60 16.47 -24.02
CA PHE A 36 12.19 16.54 -23.65
C PHE A 36 11.77 17.98 -23.39
N GLU A 37 10.95 18.54 -24.28
CA GLU A 37 10.30 19.82 -24.06
C GLU A 37 8.89 19.62 -23.47
N ASN A 38 8.56 20.38 -22.42
CA ASN A 38 7.20 20.36 -21.89
C ASN A 38 6.22 20.88 -22.96
N PRO A 39 5.15 20.13 -23.29
CA PRO A 39 4.16 20.59 -24.25
C PRO A 39 3.44 21.84 -23.73
N GLN A 40 2.97 22.67 -24.65
CA GLN A 40 2.08 23.78 -24.30
C GLN A 40 0.82 23.24 -23.64
N TYR A 41 0.41 23.88 -22.54
CA TYR A 41 -0.81 23.55 -21.82
C TYR A 41 -1.61 24.82 -21.54
N SER A 42 -2.90 24.65 -21.24
CA SER A 42 -3.77 25.73 -20.79
C SER A 42 -4.38 25.38 -19.45
N TYR A 43 -4.60 26.41 -18.64
CA TYR A 43 -5.26 26.26 -17.36
C TYR A 43 -6.67 25.70 -17.56
N LEU A 44 -7.01 24.70 -16.76
CA LEU A 44 -8.35 24.15 -16.68
C LEU A 44 -9.16 24.88 -15.60
N PRO A 45 -10.47 25.09 -15.81
CA PRO A 45 -11.31 25.72 -14.80
C PRO A 45 -11.38 24.87 -13.52
N PRO A 46 -11.55 25.50 -12.34
CA PRO A 46 -11.72 24.78 -11.08
C PRO A 46 -13.00 23.93 -11.09
N LEU A 47 -13.03 22.85 -10.33
CA LEU A 47 -14.26 22.05 -10.16
C LEU A 47 -15.26 22.80 -9.30
N ASP A 48 -16.49 22.90 -9.79
CA ASP A 48 -17.60 23.39 -8.98
C ASP A 48 -18.13 22.27 -8.09
N TYR A 49 -17.82 22.36 -6.79
CA TYR A 49 -18.30 21.43 -5.77
C TYR A 49 -19.79 21.62 -5.46
N ALA A 50 -20.33 22.82 -5.62
CA ALA A 50 -21.67 23.21 -5.19
C ALA A 50 -22.76 22.85 -6.22
N SER A 51 -22.44 22.80 -7.52
CA SER A 51 -23.42 22.44 -8.57
C SER A 51 -23.60 20.93 -8.80
N SER A 52 -22.80 20.11 -8.13
CA SER A 52 -22.78 18.68 -8.44
C SER A 52 -23.85 17.91 -7.66
N ASN A 53 -24.95 17.66 -8.36
CA ASN A 53 -25.97 16.67 -8.00
C ASN A 53 -25.56 15.24 -8.36
N THR A 54 -24.25 14.95 -8.48
CA THR A 54 -23.75 13.66 -8.96
C THR A 54 -23.90 12.58 -7.88
N THR A 55 -25.11 12.04 -7.76
CA THR A 55 -25.37 10.84 -6.98
C THR A 55 -24.93 9.62 -7.80
N SER A 56 -23.96 8.85 -7.29
CA SER A 56 -23.68 7.52 -7.83
C SER A 56 -24.68 6.53 -7.24
N LYS A 57 -25.38 5.76 -8.08
CA LYS A 57 -26.19 4.60 -7.64
C LYS A 57 -25.42 3.28 -7.74
N LEU A 58 -24.11 3.33 -8.02
CA LEU A 58 -23.31 2.12 -8.24
C LEU A 58 -22.92 1.41 -6.94
N GLY A 59 -22.94 2.11 -5.81
CA GLY A 59 -22.63 1.55 -4.50
C GLY A 59 -22.76 2.58 -3.38
N ASN A 60 -22.75 2.10 -2.13
CA ASN A 60 -22.94 2.88 -0.91
C ASN A 60 -21.66 2.94 -0.04
N GLN A 61 -20.50 2.70 -0.66
CA GLN A 61 -19.21 2.70 0.04
C GLN A 61 -18.78 4.12 0.39
N ASN A 62 -18.19 4.27 1.57
CA ASN A 62 -17.50 5.50 1.96
C ASN A 62 -16.07 5.41 1.45
N VAL A 63 -15.66 6.40 0.64
CA VAL A 63 -14.34 6.45 0.02
C VAL A 63 -13.65 7.74 0.43
N GLN A 64 -12.42 7.63 0.93
CA GLN A 64 -11.54 8.75 1.22
C GLN A 64 -10.29 8.66 0.35
N ILE A 65 -10.03 9.72 -0.42
CA ILE A 65 -8.78 9.85 -1.16
C ILE A 65 -7.70 10.40 -0.23
N VAL A 66 -6.52 9.76 -0.23
CA VAL A 66 -5.36 10.16 0.56
C VAL A 66 -4.13 10.24 -0.34
N ARG A 67 -3.15 11.07 0.05
CA ARG A 67 -2.03 11.45 -0.80
C ARG A 67 -0.73 11.56 -0.03
N THR A 68 0.35 11.53 -0.80
CA THR A 68 1.68 11.93 -0.36
C THR A 68 2.18 13.07 -1.25
N PHE A 69 2.69 14.14 -0.65
CA PHE A 69 3.48 15.18 -1.29
C PHE A 69 4.59 15.60 -0.34
N SER A 70 5.86 15.52 -0.78
CA SER A 70 6.99 15.91 0.05
C SER A 70 6.87 17.36 0.56
N CYS A 71 7.07 17.54 1.85
CA CYS A 71 7.18 18.86 2.47
C CYS A 71 8.52 19.57 2.16
N LYS A 72 9.51 18.84 1.64
CA LYS A 72 10.82 19.40 1.23
C LYS A 72 10.78 19.99 -0.18
N TYR A 73 9.96 19.44 -1.06
CA TYR A 73 9.80 19.96 -2.42
C TYR A 73 8.95 21.24 -2.38
N LYS A 74 9.52 22.36 -2.85
CA LYS A 74 8.93 23.70 -2.69
C LYS A 74 8.01 24.13 -3.83
N ASN A 75 7.98 23.37 -4.92
CA ASN A 75 7.14 23.67 -6.08
C ASN A 75 5.79 22.92 -6.03
N TRP A 76 5.32 22.57 -4.83
CA TRP A 76 3.94 22.13 -4.59
C TRP A 76 3.14 23.27 -3.97
N GLU A 77 2.77 24.29 -4.75
CA GLU A 77 2.04 25.46 -4.25
C GLU A 77 0.66 25.12 -3.67
N PHE A 78 0.06 24.02 -4.12
CA PHE A 78 -1.20 23.47 -3.60
C PHE A 78 -1.01 22.60 -2.34
N ALA A 79 0.22 22.28 -1.97
CA ALA A 79 0.58 21.54 -0.75
C ALA A 79 1.88 22.12 -0.15
N PRO A 80 1.88 23.40 0.30
CA PRO A 80 3.11 24.12 0.64
C PRO A 80 3.87 23.55 1.86
N ASN A 81 3.17 22.80 2.70
CA ASN A 81 3.74 22.08 3.85
C ASN A 81 3.87 20.57 3.59
N GLY A 82 3.69 20.14 2.34
CA GLY A 82 3.50 18.73 1.98
C GLY A 82 2.14 18.18 2.40
N GLU A 83 1.94 16.91 2.12
CA GLU A 83 0.79 16.11 2.58
C GLU A 83 1.26 14.69 2.85
N ASN A 84 0.86 14.11 3.99
CA ASN A 84 1.16 12.73 4.38
C ASN A 84 -0.10 12.02 4.89
N SER A 85 -1.26 12.42 4.37
CA SER A 85 -2.56 11.86 4.75
C SER A 85 -2.61 10.35 4.52
N LEU A 86 -1.89 9.87 3.50
CA LEU A 86 -1.74 8.45 3.19
C LEU A 86 -1.03 7.69 4.31
N PHE A 87 0.12 8.20 4.78
CA PHE A 87 0.90 7.57 5.83
C PHE A 87 0.13 7.52 7.15
N HIS A 88 -0.52 8.62 7.54
CA HIS A 88 -1.37 8.67 8.72
C HIS A 88 -2.57 7.72 8.63
N ALA A 89 -3.22 7.64 7.46
CA ALA A 89 -4.32 6.70 7.25
C ALA A 89 -3.85 5.23 7.38
N ARG A 90 -2.66 4.90 6.84
CA ARG A 90 -2.06 3.56 6.94
C ARG A 90 -1.79 3.17 8.39
N ILE A 91 -1.14 4.06 9.17
CA ILE A 91 -0.90 3.84 10.61
C ILE A 91 -2.23 3.66 11.36
N LYS A 92 -3.21 4.54 11.10
CA LYS A 92 -4.52 4.47 11.75
C LYS A 92 -5.24 3.16 11.44
N ALA A 93 -5.23 2.72 10.18
CA ALA A 93 -5.86 1.46 9.76
C ALA A 93 -5.22 0.26 10.47
N ILE A 94 -3.87 0.21 10.53
CA ILE A 94 -3.14 -0.85 11.23
C ILE A 94 -3.50 -0.86 12.72
N LYS A 95 -3.43 0.29 13.40
CA LYS A 95 -3.72 0.40 14.83
C LYS A 95 -5.16 0.04 15.21
N ASN A 96 -6.09 0.11 14.26
CA ASN A 96 -7.49 -0.27 14.46
C ASN A 96 -7.79 -1.73 14.09
N ALA A 97 -6.82 -2.48 13.58
CA ALA A 97 -7.00 -3.89 13.24
C ALA A 97 -7.32 -4.72 14.49
N LYS A 98 -8.29 -5.62 14.37
CA LYS A 98 -8.77 -6.48 15.46
C LYS A 98 -8.70 -7.97 15.13
N ASN A 99 -8.59 -8.33 13.85
CA ASN A 99 -8.68 -9.71 13.41
C ASN A 99 -7.51 -10.12 12.52
N PHE A 100 -7.28 -9.43 11.41
CA PHE A 100 -6.19 -9.72 10.48
C PHE A 100 -5.84 -8.53 9.59
N ILE A 101 -4.65 -8.61 9.00
CA ILE A 101 -4.20 -7.70 7.95
C ILE A 101 -3.71 -8.54 6.76
N TYR A 102 -4.13 -8.16 5.55
CA TYR A 102 -3.67 -8.73 4.28
C TYR A 102 -3.02 -7.62 3.44
N ILE A 103 -1.81 -7.86 2.95
CA ILE A 103 -1.02 -6.89 2.20
C ILE A 103 -0.54 -7.52 0.89
N GLU A 104 -0.66 -6.79 -0.21
CA GLU A 104 0.13 -7.03 -1.41
C GLU A 104 0.92 -5.77 -1.76
N ASP A 105 2.23 -5.87 -1.89
CA ASP A 105 3.06 -4.69 -2.17
C ASP A 105 4.26 -5.01 -3.07
N GLN A 106 4.63 -4.06 -3.93
CA GLN A 106 5.86 -4.14 -4.71
C GLN A 106 7.10 -4.02 -3.83
N TYR A 107 7.04 -3.24 -2.75
CA TYR A 107 8.12 -3.13 -1.79
C TYR A 107 7.55 -3.33 -0.40
N PHE A 108 8.11 -4.26 0.38
CA PHE A 108 7.76 -4.45 1.79
C PHE A 108 8.99 -4.21 2.67
N ILE A 109 9.50 -2.97 2.63
CA ILE A 109 10.77 -2.58 3.26
C ILE A 109 10.57 -1.72 4.51
N LEU A 110 11.64 -1.50 5.27
CA LEU A 110 11.56 -0.90 6.61
C LEU A 110 11.04 0.55 6.61
N VAL A 111 9.80 0.71 7.07
CA VAL A 111 9.22 1.97 7.55
C VAL A 111 8.99 1.81 9.05
N PRO A 112 9.85 2.41 9.92
CA PRO A 112 9.81 2.16 11.36
C PRO A 112 8.43 2.33 11.99
N GLU A 113 7.72 3.40 11.63
CA GLU A 113 6.42 3.73 12.19
C GLU A 113 5.33 2.71 11.80
N LEU A 114 5.43 2.14 10.58
CA LEU A 114 4.52 1.07 10.16
C LEU A 114 4.88 -0.26 10.83
N LEU A 115 6.18 -0.56 10.98
CA LEU A 115 6.64 -1.74 11.70
C LEU A 115 6.19 -1.69 13.17
N ASP A 116 6.35 -0.55 13.83
CA ASP A 116 5.92 -0.33 15.21
C ASP A 116 4.40 -0.52 15.35
N ALA A 117 3.61 0.06 14.44
CA ALA A 117 2.17 -0.13 14.42
C ALA A 117 1.77 -1.61 14.22
N LEU A 118 2.45 -2.34 13.32
CA LEU A 118 2.21 -3.78 13.15
C LEU A 118 2.58 -4.57 14.42
N MET A 119 3.73 -4.28 15.01
CA MET A 119 4.23 -4.95 16.22
C MET A 119 3.34 -4.70 17.45
N GLU A 120 2.67 -3.55 17.50
CA GLU A 120 1.69 -3.18 18.51
C GLU A 120 0.42 -4.06 18.42
N VAL A 121 -0.13 -4.25 17.22
CA VAL A 121 -1.43 -4.93 17.05
C VAL A 121 -1.34 -6.45 16.88
N LEU A 122 -0.24 -6.97 16.33
CA LEU A 122 -0.04 -8.40 16.04
C LEU A 122 -0.28 -9.37 17.21
N PRO A 123 0.01 -9.04 18.48
CA PRO A 123 -0.36 -9.89 19.61
C PRO A 123 -1.86 -10.21 19.66
N SER A 124 -2.73 -9.30 19.20
CA SER A 124 -4.19 -9.46 19.20
C SER A 124 -4.74 -10.10 17.91
N LEU A 125 -4.04 -9.97 16.78
CA LEU A 125 -4.52 -10.46 15.48
C LEU A 125 -4.39 -11.98 15.35
N GLN A 126 -5.22 -12.59 14.51
CA GLN A 126 -5.09 -13.98 14.08
C GLN A 126 -3.93 -14.15 13.08
N ARG A 127 -3.80 -13.21 12.13
CA ARG A 127 -2.81 -13.31 11.04
C ARG A 127 -2.41 -11.95 10.45
N LEU A 128 -1.16 -11.85 10.03
CA LEU A 128 -0.68 -10.88 9.04
C LEU A 128 -0.17 -11.67 7.84
N ILE A 129 -0.80 -11.48 6.69
CA ILE A 129 -0.43 -12.14 5.43
C ILE A 129 0.12 -11.07 4.49
N VAL A 130 1.30 -11.29 3.96
CA VAL A 130 1.96 -10.36 3.05
C VAL A 130 2.41 -11.14 1.81
N VAL A 131 2.00 -10.66 0.63
CA VAL A 131 2.53 -11.11 -0.67
C VAL A 131 3.33 -9.96 -1.25
N ALA A 132 4.64 -10.13 -1.42
CA ALA A 132 5.50 -9.07 -1.92
C ALA A 132 6.34 -9.51 -3.11
N GLN A 133 6.79 -8.53 -3.90
CA GLN A 133 7.79 -8.77 -4.93
C GLN A 133 9.18 -8.94 -4.29
N PRO A 134 9.89 -10.05 -4.57
CA PRO A 134 11.30 -10.18 -4.19
C PRO A 134 12.15 -9.10 -4.85
N PRO A 135 13.10 -8.47 -4.14
CA PRO A 135 13.98 -7.47 -4.75
C PRO A 135 14.77 -8.03 -5.94
N GLU A 136 14.74 -7.32 -7.07
CA GLU A 136 15.52 -7.63 -8.27
C GLU A 136 16.90 -6.96 -8.22
N LEU A 137 17.80 -7.32 -9.14
CA LEU A 137 19.21 -6.90 -9.16
C LEU A 137 19.43 -5.41 -8.88
N ILE A 138 18.67 -4.52 -9.53
CA ILE A 138 18.81 -3.06 -9.38
C ILE A 138 18.36 -2.62 -7.98
N THR A 139 17.26 -3.16 -7.47
CA THR A 139 16.78 -2.82 -6.12
C THR A 139 17.66 -3.45 -5.03
N LYS A 140 18.23 -4.64 -5.28
CA LYS A 140 19.22 -5.28 -4.41
C LYS A 140 20.49 -4.43 -4.29
N SER A 141 20.99 -3.88 -5.41
CA SER A 141 22.16 -2.99 -5.40
C SER A 141 21.89 -1.64 -4.74
N ALA A 142 20.61 -1.24 -4.61
CA ALA A 142 20.17 -0.10 -3.79
C ALA A 142 19.97 -0.46 -2.31
N GLY A 143 20.16 -1.71 -1.90
CA GLY A 143 20.01 -2.16 -0.52
C GLY A 143 18.58 -2.53 -0.10
N TYR A 144 17.62 -2.63 -1.03
CA TYR A 144 16.22 -2.92 -0.69
C TYR A 144 16.05 -4.29 -0.02
N GLU A 145 16.90 -5.26 -0.33
CA GLU A 145 16.89 -6.57 0.32
C GLU A 145 17.24 -6.49 1.81
N LYS A 146 18.21 -5.63 2.17
CA LYS A 146 18.52 -5.33 3.58
C LYS A 146 17.32 -4.72 4.29
N TYR A 147 16.67 -3.72 3.68
CA TYR A 147 15.55 -3.03 4.32
C TYR A 147 14.32 -3.94 4.42
N MET A 148 14.11 -4.85 3.46
CA MET A 148 13.13 -5.92 3.56
C MET A 148 13.45 -6.86 4.72
N TYR A 149 14.70 -7.35 4.81
CA TYR A 149 15.16 -8.18 5.93
C TYR A 149 14.88 -7.51 7.29
N GLN A 150 15.24 -6.24 7.45
CA GLN A 150 15.02 -5.51 8.71
C GLN A 150 13.54 -5.40 9.08
N ASN A 151 12.65 -5.20 8.11
CA ASN A 151 11.21 -5.14 8.32
C ASN A 151 10.62 -6.51 8.68
N VAL A 152 11.05 -7.55 7.96
CA VAL A 152 10.50 -8.91 8.02
C VAL A 152 11.02 -9.69 9.23
N GLN A 153 12.31 -9.58 9.55
CA GLN A 153 12.94 -10.36 10.61
C GLN A 153 12.29 -10.11 11.97
N ALA A 154 12.01 -8.85 12.32
CA ALA A 154 11.37 -8.49 13.59
C ALA A 154 9.98 -9.14 13.73
N LEU A 155 9.20 -9.18 12.64
CA LEU A 155 7.88 -9.80 12.59
C LEU A 155 7.98 -11.33 12.68
N LYS A 156 8.91 -11.92 11.93
CA LYS A 156 9.13 -13.37 11.86
C LYS A 156 9.61 -13.94 13.18
N GLU A 157 10.54 -13.29 13.86
CA GLU A 157 11.07 -13.72 15.16
C GLU A 157 10.00 -13.65 16.27
N LYS A 158 9.25 -12.55 16.33
CA LYS A 158 8.28 -12.32 17.40
C LYS A 158 6.95 -13.05 17.16
N PHE A 159 6.55 -13.23 15.91
CA PHE A 159 5.23 -13.76 15.53
C PHE A 159 5.28 -14.84 14.44
N PRO A 160 6.12 -15.89 14.56
CA PRO A 160 6.36 -16.88 13.49
C PRO A 160 5.09 -17.64 13.04
N ASN A 161 4.10 -17.76 13.91
CA ASN A 161 2.83 -18.43 13.62
C ASN A 161 1.76 -17.50 13.04
N LYS A 162 1.91 -16.18 13.19
CA LYS A 162 0.91 -15.18 12.75
C LYS A 162 1.36 -14.41 11.52
N PHE A 163 2.63 -14.11 11.40
CA PHE A 163 3.20 -13.46 10.22
C PHE A 163 3.48 -14.50 9.14
N LYS A 164 2.98 -14.24 7.94
CA LYS A 164 3.10 -15.12 6.77
C LYS A 164 3.52 -14.30 5.56
N PHE A 165 4.64 -14.66 4.95
CA PHE A 165 5.27 -13.89 3.89
C PHE A 165 5.48 -14.75 2.64
N TYR A 166 5.01 -14.24 1.50
CA TYR A 166 4.95 -14.98 0.24
C TYR A 166 5.39 -14.10 -0.93
N SER A 167 5.77 -14.75 -2.02
CA SER A 167 6.01 -14.14 -3.32
C SER A 167 5.35 -14.98 -4.41
N MET A 168 5.26 -14.42 -5.62
CA MET A 168 5.00 -15.22 -6.81
C MET A 168 6.19 -16.14 -7.07
N LYS A 169 5.93 -17.34 -7.61
CA LYS A 169 6.99 -18.24 -8.04
C LYS A 169 7.73 -17.65 -9.24
N PRO A 170 9.07 -17.57 -9.22
CA PRO A 170 9.87 -16.94 -10.28
C PRO A 170 9.58 -17.50 -11.69
N LYS A 171 9.32 -18.81 -11.79
CA LYS A 171 9.04 -19.47 -13.08
C LYS A 171 7.79 -18.97 -13.81
N LEU A 172 6.91 -18.24 -13.13
CA LEU A 172 5.65 -17.76 -13.69
C LEU A 172 5.77 -16.38 -14.33
N ASP A 173 6.87 -15.67 -14.08
CA ASP A 173 7.11 -14.30 -14.57
C ASP A 173 5.94 -13.34 -14.24
N VAL A 174 5.39 -13.50 -13.03
CA VAL A 174 4.32 -12.63 -12.50
C VAL A 174 4.94 -11.70 -11.47
N TYR A 175 4.93 -10.41 -11.79
CA TYR A 175 5.45 -9.37 -10.91
C TYR A 175 4.36 -8.83 -9.98
N VAL A 176 4.62 -8.78 -8.68
CA VAL A 176 3.69 -8.17 -7.71
C VAL A 176 3.87 -6.65 -7.76
N HIS A 177 3.05 -5.97 -8.56
CA HIS A 177 3.03 -4.50 -8.64
C HIS A 177 1.91 -3.86 -7.80
N SER A 178 1.09 -4.68 -7.11
CA SER A 178 0.03 -4.21 -6.21
C SER A 178 0.56 -3.25 -5.15
N LYS A 179 -0.30 -2.36 -4.65
CA LYS A 179 -0.15 -1.61 -3.39
C LYS A 179 -1.48 -1.61 -2.67
N LEU A 180 -1.68 -2.67 -1.91
CA LEU A 180 -2.99 -3.10 -1.45
C LEU A 180 -2.92 -3.47 0.02
N VAL A 181 -3.84 -2.95 0.81
CA VAL A 181 -4.01 -3.33 2.23
C VAL A 181 -5.47 -3.58 2.52
N VAL A 182 -5.79 -4.76 3.06
CA VAL A 182 -7.10 -5.10 3.61
C VAL A 182 -6.97 -5.33 5.11
N VAL A 183 -7.86 -4.72 5.88
CA VAL A 183 -7.95 -4.90 7.34
C VAL A 183 -9.33 -5.44 7.70
N ASP A 184 -9.37 -6.58 8.39
CA ASP A 184 -10.56 -7.21 8.98
C ASP A 184 -11.79 -7.43 8.06
N ASP A 185 -11.63 -7.44 6.74
CA ASP A 185 -12.74 -7.37 5.76
C ASP A 185 -13.63 -6.09 5.92
N VAL A 186 -13.15 -5.04 6.61
CA VAL A 186 -13.90 -3.77 6.84
C VAL A 186 -13.26 -2.54 6.21
N TYR A 187 -11.97 -2.63 5.88
CA TYR A 187 -11.21 -1.55 5.27
C TYR A 187 -10.35 -2.07 4.13
N LEU A 188 -10.31 -1.31 3.03
CA LEU A 188 -9.49 -1.56 1.84
C LEU A 188 -8.76 -0.28 1.44
N SER A 189 -7.44 -0.34 1.30
CA SER A 189 -6.59 0.69 0.69
C SER A 189 -6.04 0.12 -0.62
N ASP A 190 -6.24 0.82 -1.74
CA ASP A 190 -5.69 0.45 -3.06
C ASP A 190 -5.25 1.74 -3.78
N GLY A 191 -4.06 1.74 -4.36
CA GLY A 191 -3.49 2.92 -5.00
C GLY A 191 -2.06 2.74 -5.48
N SER A 192 -1.25 3.78 -5.34
CA SER A 192 0.12 3.84 -5.87
C SER A 192 1.20 3.69 -4.80
N ALA A 193 0.89 3.94 -3.53
CA ALA A 193 1.90 4.03 -2.48
C ALA A 193 2.42 2.68 -1.99
N ASN A 194 3.70 2.44 -2.26
CA ASN A 194 4.43 1.27 -1.80
C ASN A 194 4.65 1.29 -0.28
N TRP A 195 4.97 0.13 0.31
CA TRP A 195 5.42 0.03 1.70
C TRP A 195 6.91 0.35 1.82
N ASN A 196 7.24 1.64 1.64
CA ASN A 196 8.56 2.24 1.80
C ASN A 196 8.45 3.70 2.28
N ARG A 197 9.56 4.35 2.65
CA ARG A 197 9.53 5.73 3.16
C ARG A 197 9.24 6.74 2.05
N ARG A 198 9.68 6.43 0.82
CA ARG A 198 9.41 7.27 -0.37
C ARG A 198 7.94 7.51 -0.58
N SER A 199 7.14 6.45 -0.69
CA SER A 199 5.72 6.56 -0.93
C SER A 199 4.95 7.11 0.28
N MET A 200 5.49 6.97 1.50
CA MET A 200 4.86 7.52 2.71
C MET A 200 5.13 9.01 2.93
N THR A 201 6.23 9.57 2.41
CA THR A 201 6.66 10.94 2.76
C THR A 201 7.22 11.79 1.63
N SER A 202 7.66 11.21 0.51
CA SER A 202 8.44 11.91 -0.52
C SER A 202 7.77 11.95 -1.88
N ASP A 203 7.63 10.77 -2.50
CA ASP A 203 7.09 10.65 -3.86
C ASP A 203 5.61 11.08 -3.86
N PRO A 204 5.15 11.78 -4.92
CA PRO A 204 3.73 12.04 -5.10
C PRO A 204 2.93 10.74 -5.25
N GLU A 205 2.07 10.42 -4.29
CA GLU A 205 1.25 9.20 -4.29
C GLU A 205 -0.24 9.51 -4.10
N LEU A 206 -1.10 8.58 -4.51
CA LEU A 206 -2.55 8.66 -4.38
C LEU A 206 -3.13 7.27 -4.08
N ASP A 207 -3.80 7.13 -2.94
CA ASP A 207 -4.54 5.92 -2.57
C ASP A 207 -6.02 6.25 -2.33
N ALA A 208 -6.88 5.25 -2.56
CA ALA A 208 -8.27 5.28 -2.18
C ALA A 208 -8.53 4.32 -1.02
N ASN A 209 -9.02 4.87 0.08
CA ASN A 209 -9.42 4.13 1.28
C ASN A 209 -10.92 3.92 1.27
N VAL A 210 -11.35 2.68 1.40
CA VAL A 210 -12.74 2.26 1.23
C VAL A 210 -13.24 1.55 2.48
N VAL A 211 -14.40 1.97 2.96
CA VAL A 211 -15.19 1.28 3.98
C VAL A 211 -16.58 1.01 3.41
N ASP A 212 -17.07 -0.22 3.57
CA ASP A 212 -18.38 -0.61 3.05
C ASP A 212 -19.47 -0.45 4.11
N SER A 213 -20.55 0.23 3.73
CA SER A 213 -21.75 0.37 4.57
C SER A 213 -22.63 -0.88 4.51
N ASP A 214 -22.55 -1.64 3.42
CA ASP A 214 -23.27 -2.90 3.27
C ASP A 214 -22.49 -4.00 4.01
N ILE A 215 -23.15 -4.64 4.97
CA ILE A 215 -22.53 -5.64 5.84
C ILE A 215 -23.02 -7.06 5.56
N VAL A 216 -22.15 -8.05 5.79
CA VAL A 216 -22.46 -9.49 5.71
C VAL A 216 -21.88 -10.23 6.90
N ASP A 217 -22.52 -11.33 7.30
CA ASP A 217 -21.98 -12.22 8.32
C ASP A 217 -20.91 -13.15 7.72
N THR A 218 -19.78 -13.28 8.42
CA THR A 218 -18.74 -14.26 8.10
C THR A 218 -19.05 -15.63 8.72
N PRO A 219 -18.41 -16.71 8.25
CA PRO A 219 -18.45 -18.01 8.94
C PRO A 219 -17.89 -17.99 10.37
N ASP A 220 -17.16 -16.93 10.74
CA ASP A 220 -16.71 -16.68 12.12
C ASP A 220 -17.78 -16.00 13.00
N GLY A 221 -18.95 -15.66 12.43
CA GLY A 221 -20.03 -14.98 13.14
C GLY A 221 -19.81 -13.47 13.33
N ILE A 222 -18.95 -12.86 12.52
CA ILE A 222 -18.60 -11.43 12.59
C ILE A 222 -19.26 -10.70 11.41
N LYS A 223 -19.73 -9.47 11.64
CA LYS A 223 -20.23 -8.60 10.56
C LYS A 223 -19.09 -7.80 9.94
N VAL A 224 -18.95 -7.85 8.63
CA VAL A 224 -17.88 -7.20 7.86
C VAL A 224 -18.41 -6.55 6.60
N GLY A 225 -17.60 -5.73 5.93
CA GLY A 225 -17.97 -5.06 4.68
C GLY A 225 -18.13 -6.05 3.52
N LYS A 226 -19.26 -6.02 2.83
CA LYS A 226 -19.63 -6.99 1.80
C LYS A 226 -18.63 -7.02 0.64
N ILE A 227 -18.33 -5.85 0.05
CA ILE A 227 -17.44 -5.74 -1.11
C ILE A 227 -15.99 -6.01 -0.74
N ILE A 228 -15.58 -5.61 0.46
CA ILE A 228 -14.20 -5.79 0.96
C ILE A 228 -13.96 -7.28 1.24
N ARG A 229 -14.92 -7.96 1.86
CA ARG A 229 -14.89 -9.42 2.00
C ARG A 229 -14.85 -10.12 0.64
N ASP A 230 -15.73 -9.75 -0.29
CA ASP A 230 -15.75 -10.35 -1.63
C ASP A 230 -14.39 -10.20 -2.33
N PHE A 231 -13.83 -9.00 -2.27
CA PHE A 231 -12.50 -8.70 -2.80
C PHE A 231 -11.43 -9.60 -2.18
N ARG A 232 -11.36 -9.69 -0.85
CA ARG A 232 -10.39 -10.53 -0.14
C ARG A 232 -10.56 -12.01 -0.46
N VAL A 233 -11.80 -12.52 -0.57
CA VAL A 233 -12.07 -13.91 -0.99
C VAL A 233 -11.56 -14.17 -2.41
N ARG A 234 -11.71 -13.22 -3.34
CA ARG A 234 -11.18 -13.35 -4.71
C ARG A 234 -9.66 -13.32 -4.75
N LYS A 235 -9.01 -12.48 -3.94
CA LYS A 235 -7.55 -12.48 -3.80
C LYS A 235 -7.06 -13.83 -3.25
N PHE A 236 -7.74 -14.39 -2.26
CA PHE A 236 -7.41 -15.73 -1.77
C PHE A 236 -7.65 -16.81 -2.83
N GLN A 237 -8.71 -16.69 -3.63
CA GLN A 237 -8.98 -17.60 -4.75
C GLN A 237 -7.84 -17.58 -5.77
N GLU A 238 -7.40 -16.39 -6.16
CA GLU A 238 -6.27 -16.19 -7.07
C GLU A 238 -5.01 -16.85 -6.50
N MET A 239 -4.58 -16.46 -5.30
CA MET A 239 -3.30 -16.90 -4.73
C MET A 239 -3.27 -18.39 -4.39
N THR A 240 -4.40 -18.97 -3.97
CA THR A 240 -4.46 -20.37 -3.50
C THR A 240 -4.98 -21.36 -4.55
N GLY A 241 -5.51 -20.86 -5.68
CA GLY A 241 -6.17 -21.67 -6.70
C GLY A 241 -7.45 -22.38 -6.22
N ARG A 242 -7.96 -22.08 -5.02
CA ARG A 242 -9.18 -22.68 -4.48
C ARG A 242 -10.41 -21.89 -4.96
N SER A 243 -11.53 -22.58 -5.16
CA SER A 243 -12.74 -21.93 -5.65
C SER A 243 -13.29 -20.91 -4.66
N TYR A 244 -13.85 -19.81 -5.19
CA TYR A 244 -14.55 -18.79 -4.41
C TYR A 244 -15.52 -19.40 -3.40
N LYS A 245 -16.38 -20.32 -3.84
CA LYS A 245 -17.40 -20.95 -3.00
C LYS A 245 -16.78 -21.67 -1.79
N LYS A 246 -15.63 -22.34 -2.00
CA LYS A 246 -14.92 -23.05 -0.94
C LYS A 246 -14.34 -22.07 0.08
N ILE A 247 -13.65 -21.02 -0.38
CA ILE A 247 -13.04 -20.01 0.51
C ILE A 247 -14.11 -19.22 1.26
N ASN A 248 -15.19 -18.81 0.59
CA ASN A 248 -16.22 -17.99 1.20
C ASN A 248 -16.96 -18.70 2.35
N ALA A 249 -17.01 -20.04 2.31
CA ALA A 249 -17.63 -20.86 3.35
C ALA A 249 -16.69 -21.15 4.55
N MET A 250 -15.40 -20.80 4.46
CA MET A 250 -14.43 -21.05 5.52
C MET A 250 -14.40 -19.92 6.55
N LYS A 251 -14.09 -20.30 7.80
CA LYS A 251 -13.58 -19.36 8.81
C LYS A 251 -12.29 -18.71 8.32
N PHE A 252 -12.02 -17.49 8.76
CA PHE A 252 -10.88 -16.72 8.26
C PHE A 252 -9.56 -17.48 8.40
N LEU A 253 -9.27 -18.05 9.58
CA LEU A 253 -8.00 -18.70 9.83
C LEU A 253 -7.80 -19.94 8.94
N ASP A 254 -8.85 -20.71 8.69
CA ASP A 254 -8.82 -21.87 7.78
C ASP A 254 -8.54 -21.42 6.34
N ALA A 255 -9.18 -20.35 5.88
CA ALA A 255 -8.91 -19.75 4.58
C ALA A 255 -7.48 -19.20 4.48
N ALA A 256 -6.96 -18.58 5.55
CA ALA A 256 -5.60 -18.07 5.62
C ALA A 256 -4.55 -19.20 5.62
N ASN A 257 -4.85 -20.35 6.23
CA ASN A 257 -3.99 -21.54 6.21
C ASN A 257 -3.81 -22.12 4.79
N LEU A 258 -4.73 -21.83 3.86
CA LEU A 258 -4.59 -22.25 2.46
C LEU A 258 -3.37 -21.64 1.77
N TYR A 259 -2.85 -20.48 2.21
CA TYR A 259 -1.63 -19.90 1.64
C TYR A 259 -0.41 -20.80 1.89
N ASP A 260 -0.28 -21.37 3.10
CA ASP A 260 0.81 -22.31 3.39
C ASP A 260 0.68 -23.60 2.57
N THR A 261 -0.55 -24.08 2.37
CA THR A 261 -0.81 -25.25 1.49
C THR A 261 -0.47 -24.93 0.04
N ALA A 262 -0.95 -23.79 -0.48
CA ALA A 262 -0.69 -23.36 -1.84
C ALA A 262 0.81 -23.15 -2.07
N ALA A 263 1.52 -22.48 -1.15
CA ALA A 263 2.96 -22.22 -1.27
C ALA A 263 3.80 -23.50 -1.40
N ALA A 264 3.32 -24.62 -0.85
CA ALA A 264 3.98 -25.93 -0.95
C ALA A 264 3.63 -26.72 -2.24
N GLU A 265 2.56 -26.34 -2.94
CA GLU A 265 2.09 -27.06 -4.13
C GLU A 265 2.82 -26.61 -5.40
N ALA A 266 3.39 -27.52 -6.19
CA ALA A 266 4.13 -27.17 -7.40
C ALA A 266 3.30 -26.42 -8.47
N SER A 267 1.98 -26.63 -8.48
CA SER A 267 1.01 -26.07 -9.43
C SER A 267 0.44 -24.69 -9.05
N SER A 268 0.67 -24.20 -7.83
CA SER A 268 0.14 -22.92 -7.37
C SER A 268 0.98 -21.72 -7.87
N LEU A 269 0.45 -20.50 -7.66
CA LEU A 269 1.10 -19.26 -8.06
C LEU A 269 2.22 -18.81 -7.11
N ILE A 270 2.06 -19.08 -5.82
CA ILE A 270 2.89 -18.48 -4.77
C ILE A 270 3.89 -19.48 -4.18
N GLU A 271 4.92 -18.96 -3.54
CA GLU A 271 5.84 -19.66 -2.64
C GLU A 271 6.10 -18.83 -1.38
N LYS A 272 6.68 -19.43 -0.35
CA LYS A 272 7.12 -18.68 0.83
C LYS A 272 8.31 -17.81 0.46
N LEU A 273 8.26 -16.54 0.86
CA LEU A 273 9.37 -15.63 0.67
C LEU A 273 10.21 -15.62 1.94
N GLU A 274 11.40 -16.21 1.85
CA GLU A 274 12.41 -16.15 2.89
C GLU A 274 13.41 -15.05 2.54
N VAL A 275 13.74 -14.22 3.54
CA VAL A 275 14.73 -13.16 3.41
C VAL A 275 15.72 -13.34 4.55
N ASP A 276 16.90 -13.87 4.22
CA ASP A 276 17.93 -14.18 5.19
C ASP A 276 18.95 -13.04 5.30
N LYS A 277 19.70 -13.04 6.41
CA LYS A 277 20.75 -12.05 6.61
C LYS A 277 21.92 -12.33 5.69
N GLU A 278 22.28 -11.33 4.89
CA GLU A 278 23.44 -11.42 4.01
C GLU A 278 24.62 -10.57 4.50
N TRP A 279 25.84 -11.04 4.25
CA TRP A 279 27.07 -10.37 4.70
C TRP A 279 27.23 -8.96 4.10
N TYR A 280 26.77 -8.77 2.86
CA TYR A 280 26.91 -7.52 2.12
C TYR A 280 25.93 -6.44 2.59
N TYR A 281 24.96 -6.75 3.46
CA TYR A 281 24.07 -5.74 4.06
C TYR A 281 24.84 -4.69 4.88
N ASN A 282 26.03 -5.04 5.37
CA ASN A 282 26.91 -4.11 6.07
C ASN A 282 27.49 -3.02 5.16
N LEU A 283 27.41 -3.19 3.83
CA LEU A 283 27.86 -2.19 2.86
C LEU A 283 26.84 -1.05 2.66
N TYR A 284 25.58 -1.27 3.04
CA TYR A 284 24.51 -0.28 2.90
C TYR A 284 24.36 0.56 4.17
N GLY A 285 25.16 1.61 4.32
CA GLY A 285 25.00 2.57 5.42
C GLY A 285 23.79 3.50 5.26
N ASP A 286 23.45 4.23 6.32
CA ASP A 286 22.30 5.15 6.36
C ASP A 286 22.32 6.21 5.25
N ALA A 287 23.51 6.62 4.80
CA ALA A 287 23.66 7.57 3.70
C ALA A 287 23.10 7.03 2.37
N ILE A 288 23.21 5.71 2.13
CA ILE A 288 22.62 5.08 0.95
C ILE A 288 21.11 5.05 1.09
N GLN A 289 20.59 4.63 2.26
CA GLN A 289 19.14 4.63 2.53
C GLN A 289 18.53 6.02 2.31
N LYS A 290 19.13 7.08 2.85
CA LYS A 290 18.64 8.46 2.68
C LYS A 290 18.56 8.91 1.22
N ARG A 291 19.31 8.29 0.31
CA ARG A 291 19.28 8.60 -1.12
C ARG A 291 18.24 7.78 -1.88
N VAL A 292 18.10 6.49 -1.54
CA VAL A 292 17.30 5.52 -2.32
C VAL A 292 15.92 5.24 -1.73
N ASP A 293 15.74 5.53 -0.43
CA ASP A 293 14.48 5.47 0.31
C ASP A 293 14.42 6.61 1.36
N PRO A 294 14.46 7.89 0.92
CA PRO A 294 14.40 9.04 1.82
C PRO A 294 13.15 9.04 2.69
N GLN A 295 13.28 9.65 3.87
CA GLN A 295 12.14 10.07 4.68
C GLN A 295 12.14 11.59 4.74
N ASP A 296 11.10 12.20 4.20
CA ASP A 296 10.93 13.64 4.25
C ASP A 296 10.15 14.04 5.49
N THR A 297 10.85 14.71 6.39
CA THR A 297 10.32 15.31 7.61
C THR A 297 10.54 16.82 7.57
N CYS A 298 9.56 17.57 8.06
CA CYS A 298 9.62 19.02 8.20
C CYS A 298 9.07 19.41 9.58
N ASP A 299 9.51 20.56 10.10
CA ASP A 299 9.16 21.02 11.44
C ASP A 299 7.64 21.05 11.67
N GLY A 300 7.19 20.51 12.81
CA GLY A 300 5.78 20.42 13.18
C GLY A 300 5.06 19.12 12.79
N ILE A 301 5.70 18.23 12.02
CA ILE A 301 5.17 16.89 11.70
C ILE A 301 5.81 15.87 12.65
N SER A 302 5.22 15.63 13.82
CA SER A 302 5.62 14.53 14.70
C SER A 302 4.84 13.27 14.39
N TYR A 303 5.51 12.19 14.04
CA TYR A 303 4.91 10.86 13.84
C TYR A 303 4.78 10.05 15.16
N GLY A 304 4.79 10.73 16.30
CA GLY A 304 4.78 10.12 17.63
C GLY A 304 3.42 9.50 17.98
N SER A 305 3.45 8.39 18.71
CA SER A 305 2.29 7.70 19.25
C SER A 305 1.49 8.58 20.21
N SER A 306 0.39 9.15 19.72
CA SER A 306 -0.77 9.49 20.56
C SER A 306 -1.60 8.25 20.85
#